data_AF-A0A921FKA1-F1
#
_entry.id   AF-A0A921FKA1-F1
#
_cell.length_a   1.000
_cell.length_b   1.000
_cell.length_c   1.000
_cell.angle_alpha   90.00
_cell.angle_beta   90.00
_cell.angle_gamma   90.00
#
_symmetry.space_group_name_H-M   'P 1'
#
loop_
_entity.id
_entity.type
_entity.pdbx_description
1 polymer ?
#
loop_
_entity_poly.entity_id
_entity_poly.type
_entity_poly.pdbx_seq_one_letter_code
_entity_poly.pdbx_strand_id
1 'polypeptide(L)'
;MSHPAADSDDSQPTPAIPTTQDAAQRPHDQASAASSPKAAERIVSTALTRLTPTRPLRTYHKPRPTLWFVVRRTWARAISMQVWDVAATMTFYLFLSILPGLIAIASIVSVVNFTEETIWTVAGLVNDLFPAMDAAIVADTLLTLINTPGGVTALTLGLIGSLYSASNVVAAFHRAMNRIYDTREGRPFIYFRFIVFLETVVLIVASLALLVLIILGGDLSRRLGELLGLTQESVAAWNILKWPLILVVLIVLVSQA
;
A
#
# COMPACT_ATOMS: atom_id res chain seq x y z
N MET A 1 49.46 -23.41 -45.08
CA MET A 1 48.64 -22.49 -45.89
C MET A 1 48.48 -21.22 -45.07
N SER A 2 49.48 -20.36 -44.86
CA SER A 2 50.47 -19.70 -45.73
C SER A 2 49.89 -18.73 -46.78
N HIS A 3 50.08 -17.43 -46.48
CA HIS A 3 50.13 -16.21 -47.32
C HIS A 3 48.85 -15.63 -47.97
N PRO A 4 48.84 -14.33 -48.41
CA PRO A 4 49.86 -13.25 -48.37
C PRO A 4 49.35 -11.90 -47.76
N ALA A 5 50.19 -11.05 -47.16
CA ALA A 5 50.95 -9.92 -47.75
C ALA A 5 50.14 -8.99 -48.67
N ALA A 6 49.85 -7.78 -48.20
CA ALA A 6 49.56 -6.61 -49.03
C ALA A 6 50.14 -5.35 -48.35
N ASP A 7 51.14 -4.83 -49.03
CA ASP A 7 51.84 -3.57 -48.83
C ASP A 7 51.07 -2.48 -49.59
N SER A 8 50.84 -1.32 -48.96
CA SER A 8 50.52 -0.07 -49.65
C SER A 8 50.70 1.12 -48.70
N ASP A 9 51.89 1.69 -48.74
CA ASP A 9 52.17 3.14 -48.82
C ASP A 9 50.97 4.06 -48.59
N ASP A 10 50.92 4.70 -47.42
CA ASP A 10 50.12 5.91 -47.21
C ASP A 10 51.01 6.95 -46.51
N SER A 11 51.67 7.73 -47.35
CA SER A 11 52.56 8.83 -46.98
C SER A 11 51.72 9.98 -46.42
N GLN A 12 51.42 9.95 -45.12
CA GLN A 12 50.85 11.10 -44.43
C GLN A 12 51.89 12.23 -44.29
N PRO A 13 51.57 13.47 -44.68
CA PRO A 13 52.44 14.61 -44.41
C PRO A 13 52.48 14.84 -42.89
N THR A 14 53.69 14.77 -42.33
CA THR A 14 53.98 15.12 -40.94
C THR A 14 53.41 16.51 -40.63
N PRO A 15 52.61 16.70 -39.56
CA PRO A 15 52.25 18.03 -39.11
C PRO A 15 53.53 18.78 -38.76
N ALA A 16 53.80 19.86 -39.46
CA ALA A 16 54.89 20.76 -39.10
C ALA A 16 54.69 21.20 -37.65
N ILE A 17 55.64 20.83 -36.78
CA ILE A 17 55.69 21.33 -35.41
C ILE A 17 55.81 22.85 -35.51
N PRO A 18 54.87 23.63 -34.96
CA PRO A 18 55.02 25.07 -34.95
C PRO A 18 56.24 25.39 -34.10
N THR A 19 57.24 26.01 -34.73
CA THR A 19 58.45 26.50 -34.08
C THR A 19 58.04 27.38 -32.90
N THR A 20 58.61 27.10 -31.73
CA THR A 20 58.35 27.70 -30.42
C THR A 20 58.61 29.22 -30.34
N GLN A 21 58.90 29.86 -31.46
CA GLN A 21 59.28 31.25 -31.57
C GLN A 21 58.08 32.19 -31.80
N ASP A 22 56.96 31.71 -32.38
CA ASP A 22 55.77 32.55 -32.63
C ASP A 22 54.80 32.63 -31.42
N ALA A 23 55.04 31.83 -30.38
CA ALA A 23 54.25 31.82 -29.15
C ALA A 23 54.70 32.88 -28.11
N ALA A 24 55.92 33.41 -28.24
CA ALA A 24 56.52 34.27 -27.21
C ALA A 24 56.18 35.77 -27.35
N GLN A 25 55.62 36.21 -28.48
CA GLN A 25 55.40 37.63 -28.76
C GLN A 25 53.95 38.13 -28.60
N ARG A 26 53.00 37.23 -28.33
CA ARG A 26 51.58 37.59 -28.11
C ARG A 26 51.12 37.88 -26.66
N PRO A 27 51.94 37.82 -25.58
CA PRO A 27 51.39 38.06 -24.25
C PRO A 27 51.20 39.55 -23.89
N HIS A 28 51.87 40.49 -24.58
CA HIS A 28 51.84 41.90 -24.17
C HIS A 28 50.70 42.74 -24.77
N ASP A 29 50.20 42.42 -25.97
CA ASP A 29 49.11 43.20 -26.58
C ASP A 29 47.70 42.77 -26.15
N GLN A 30 47.52 41.48 -25.81
CA GLN A 30 46.20 40.95 -25.41
C GLN A 30 45.84 41.28 -23.95
N ALA A 31 46.85 41.49 -23.09
CA ALA A 31 46.62 41.81 -21.68
C ALA A 31 45.96 43.19 -21.48
N SER A 32 46.21 44.15 -22.39
CA SER A 32 45.61 45.49 -22.30
C SER A 32 44.13 45.50 -22.75
N ALA A 33 43.75 44.66 -23.72
CA ALA A 33 42.37 44.55 -24.21
C ALA A 33 41.41 43.84 -23.24
N ALA A 34 41.93 43.07 -22.28
CA ALA A 34 41.15 42.32 -21.30
C ALA A 34 40.63 43.17 -20.12
N SER A 35 41.07 44.43 -19.99
CA SER A 35 40.69 45.34 -18.89
C SER A 35 39.42 46.15 -19.14
N SER A 36 38.77 45.97 -20.29
CA SER A 36 37.51 46.65 -20.61
C SER A 36 36.32 45.86 -20.06
N PRO A 37 35.38 46.48 -19.31
CA PRO A 37 34.21 45.77 -18.75
C PRO A 37 33.38 45.08 -19.84
N LYS A 38 33.37 45.64 -21.06
CA LYS A 38 32.70 45.06 -22.24
C LYS A 38 33.38 43.79 -22.78
N ALA A 39 34.70 43.64 -22.59
CA ALA A 39 35.43 42.45 -23.02
C ALA A 39 35.16 41.28 -22.08
N ALA A 40 35.17 41.54 -20.77
CA ALA A 40 34.79 40.56 -19.75
C ALA A 40 33.33 40.10 -19.94
N GLU A 41 32.41 41.02 -20.20
CA GLU A 41 31.00 40.70 -20.46
C GLU A 41 30.82 39.81 -21.69
N ARG A 42 31.59 40.05 -22.77
CA ARG A 42 31.57 39.19 -23.97
C ARG A 42 32.14 37.80 -23.72
N ILE A 43 33.20 37.68 -22.92
CA ILE A 43 33.80 36.38 -22.58
C ILE A 43 32.82 35.59 -21.71
N VAL A 44 32.22 36.24 -20.71
CA VAL A 44 31.22 35.62 -19.82
C VAL A 44 29.97 35.25 -20.60
N SER A 45 29.44 36.12 -21.46
CA SER A 45 28.27 35.79 -22.27
C SER A 45 28.55 34.61 -23.19
N THR A 46 29.71 34.58 -23.85
CA THR A 46 30.11 33.48 -24.75
C THR A 46 30.33 32.18 -23.99
N ALA A 47 30.91 32.25 -22.79
CA ALA A 47 31.07 31.10 -21.91
C ALA A 47 29.71 30.58 -21.40
N LEU A 48 28.80 31.48 -21.02
CA LEU A 48 27.43 31.14 -20.63
C LEU A 48 26.66 30.49 -21.78
N THR A 49 26.79 30.98 -23.02
CA THR A 49 26.12 30.33 -24.17
C THR A 49 26.66 28.93 -24.43
N ARG A 50 27.96 28.68 -24.20
CA ARG A 50 28.58 27.35 -24.35
C ARG A 50 28.24 26.39 -23.20
N LEU A 51 28.05 26.92 -22.00
CA LEU A 51 27.69 26.15 -20.80
C LEU A 51 26.18 26.00 -20.64
N THR A 52 25.37 26.68 -21.45
CA THR A 52 23.92 26.46 -21.50
C THR A 52 23.69 25.25 -22.41
N PRO A 53 23.48 24.03 -21.88
CA PRO A 53 23.12 22.91 -22.72
C PRO A 53 21.81 23.28 -23.43
N THR A 54 21.86 23.41 -24.74
CA THR A 54 20.65 23.44 -25.58
C THR A 54 20.00 22.07 -25.46
N ARG A 55 19.22 21.88 -24.39
CA ARG A 55 18.33 20.74 -24.28
C ARG A 55 17.39 20.86 -25.47
N PRO A 56 17.39 19.90 -26.42
CA PRO A 56 16.43 19.96 -27.51
C PRO A 56 15.05 20.08 -26.88
N LEU A 57 14.28 21.08 -27.31
CA LEU A 57 12.89 21.22 -26.91
C LEU A 57 12.20 19.92 -27.32
N ARG A 58 12.03 19.01 -26.36
CA ARG A 58 11.30 17.77 -26.57
C ARG A 58 9.84 18.17 -26.71
N THR A 59 9.45 18.51 -27.93
CA THR A 59 8.05 18.67 -28.32
C THR A 59 7.40 17.31 -28.09
N TYR A 60 6.78 17.15 -26.92
CA TYR A 60 5.86 16.06 -26.68
C TYR A 60 4.72 16.25 -27.68
N HIS A 61 4.83 15.57 -28.83
CA HIS A 61 3.68 15.34 -29.68
C HIS A 61 2.72 14.55 -28.79
N LYS A 62 1.71 15.22 -28.23
CA LYS A 62 0.66 14.56 -27.46
C LYS A 62 -0.19 13.82 -28.49
N PRO A 63 -0.05 12.48 -28.67
CA PRO A 63 -1.03 11.76 -29.46
C PRO A 63 -2.39 12.02 -28.80
N ARG A 64 -3.43 12.23 -29.61
CA ARG A 64 -4.80 12.30 -29.10
C ARG A 64 -5.01 11.04 -28.25
N PRO A 65 -5.32 11.17 -26.95
CA PRO A 65 -5.47 10.01 -26.10
C PRO A 65 -6.73 9.26 -26.53
N THR A 66 -6.57 8.28 -27.40
CA THR A 66 -7.62 7.29 -27.68
C THR A 66 -7.82 6.48 -26.41
N LEU A 67 -9.07 6.19 -26.05
CA LEU A 67 -9.43 5.38 -24.87
C LEU A 67 -8.59 4.10 -24.78
N TRP A 68 -8.43 3.40 -25.91
CA TRP A 68 -7.60 2.20 -26.02
C TRP A 68 -6.14 2.42 -25.62
N PHE A 69 -5.53 3.54 -26.01
CA PHE A 69 -4.16 3.87 -25.65
C PHE A 69 -4.02 4.08 -24.14
N VAL A 70 -4.99 4.76 -23.52
CA VAL A 70 -4.99 4.99 -22.06
C VAL A 70 -5.12 3.67 -21.32
N VAL A 71 -6.09 2.83 -21.67
CA VAL A 71 -6.29 1.51 -21.05
C VAL A 71 -5.05 0.63 -21.19
N ARG A 72 -4.51 0.49 -22.41
CA ARG A 72 -3.31 -0.32 -22.67
C ARG A 72 -2.10 0.19 -21.90
N ARG A 73 -1.92 1.52 -21.82
CA ARG A 73 -0.82 2.14 -21.09
C ARG A 73 -0.96 1.92 -19.58
N THR A 74 -2.16 2.10 -19.03
CA THR A 74 -2.43 1.87 -17.60
C THR A 74 -2.23 0.40 -17.23
N TRP A 75 -2.70 -0.52 -18.07
CA TRP A 75 -2.49 -1.96 -17.87
C TRP A 75 -1.01 -2.35 -17.90
N ALA A 76 -0.26 -1.89 -18.90
CA ALA A 76 1.18 -2.11 -18.97
C ALA A 76 1.92 -1.52 -17.75
N ARG A 77 1.47 -0.36 -17.26
CA ARG A 77 2.02 0.27 -16.06
C ARG A 77 1.70 -0.56 -14.82
N ALA A 78 0.48 -1.05 -14.66
CA ALA A 78 0.08 -1.91 -13.53
C ALA A 78 0.92 -3.19 -13.46
N ILE A 79 1.20 -3.83 -14.60
CA ILE A 79 2.11 -4.99 -14.69
C ILE A 79 3.53 -4.59 -14.28
N SER A 80 4.07 -3.48 -14.79
CA SER A 80 5.41 -3.00 -14.43
C SER A 80 5.53 -2.60 -12.94
N MET A 81 4.40 -2.24 -12.33
CA MET A 81 4.30 -1.93 -10.90
C MET A 81 4.09 -3.18 -10.03
N GLN A 82 4.09 -4.39 -10.61
CA GLN A 82 3.94 -5.66 -9.89
C GLN A 82 2.72 -5.66 -8.95
N VAL A 83 1.62 -5.08 -9.40
CA VAL A 83 0.38 -4.98 -8.60
C VAL A 83 -0.09 -6.36 -8.13
N TRP A 84 0.09 -7.38 -8.99
CA TRP A 84 -0.24 -8.77 -8.68
C TRP A 84 0.61 -9.36 -7.56
N ASP A 85 1.91 -9.02 -7.50
CA ASP A 85 2.80 -9.52 -6.43
C ASP A 85 2.39 -8.93 -5.08
N VAL A 86 2.00 -7.65 -5.06
CA VAL A 86 1.50 -7.02 -3.83
C VAL A 86 0.14 -7.60 -3.44
N ALA A 87 -0.76 -7.83 -4.39
CA ALA A 87 -2.06 -8.47 -4.14
C ALA A 87 -1.90 -9.90 -3.60
N ALA A 88 -0.97 -10.67 -4.16
CA ALA A 88 -0.63 -12.01 -3.67
C ALA A 88 -0.06 -11.95 -2.23
N THR A 89 0.80 -10.97 -1.95
CA THR A 89 1.35 -10.74 -0.61
C THR A 89 0.26 -10.39 0.41
N MET A 90 -0.66 -9.49 0.05
CA MET A 90 -1.79 -9.11 0.91
C MET A 90 -2.69 -10.32 1.20
N THR A 91 -3.03 -11.08 0.16
CA THR A 91 -3.84 -12.30 0.28
C THR A 91 -3.14 -13.34 1.16
N PHE A 92 -1.84 -13.56 0.96
CA PHE A 92 -1.04 -14.46 1.79
C PHE A 92 -1.11 -14.09 3.28
N TYR A 93 -0.87 -12.81 3.62
CA TYR A 93 -0.94 -12.36 5.01
C TYR A 93 -2.36 -12.39 5.59
N LEU A 94 -3.38 -12.16 4.76
CA LEU A 94 -4.77 -12.28 5.17
C LEU A 94 -5.10 -13.72 5.55
N PHE A 95 -4.79 -14.69 4.69
CA PHE A 95 -4.99 -16.11 5.00
C PHE A 95 -4.15 -16.57 6.19
N LEU A 96 -2.90 -16.11 6.28
CA LEU A 96 -2.04 -16.40 7.42
C LEU A 96 -2.63 -15.88 8.73
N SER A 97 -3.33 -14.75 8.72
CA SER A 97 -4.01 -14.18 9.89
C SER A 97 -5.17 -15.03 10.39
N ILE A 98 -5.83 -15.78 9.50
CA ILE A 98 -7.00 -16.59 9.86
C ILE A 98 -6.60 -17.70 10.81
N LEU A 99 -5.46 -18.38 10.61
CA LEU A 99 -5.08 -19.52 11.45
C LEU A 99 -4.88 -19.14 12.93
N PRO A 100 -4.04 -18.16 13.30
CA PRO A 100 -3.96 -17.70 14.68
C PRO A 100 -5.28 -17.07 15.17
N GLY A 101 -6.06 -16.45 14.27
CA GLY A 101 -7.38 -15.91 14.59
C GLY A 101 -8.36 -16.99 15.03
N LEU A 102 -8.39 -18.13 14.34
CA LEU A 102 -9.21 -19.28 14.73
C LEU A 102 -8.76 -19.86 16.07
N ILE A 103 -7.46 -19.94 16.33
CA ILE A 103 -6.93 -20.34 17.64
C ILE A 103 -7.39 -19.38 18.73
N ALA A 104 -7.34 -18.07 18.48
CA ALA A 104 -7.83 -17.06 19.42
C ALA A 104 -9.32 -17.25 19.70
N ILE A 105 -10.14 -17.42 18.66
CA ILE A 105 -11.58 -17.67 18.79
C ILE A 105 -11.83 -18.93 19.62
N ALA A 106 -11.22 -20.07 19.27
CA ALA A 106 -11.34 -21.32 20.03
C ALA A 106 -10.98 -21.13 21.51
N SER A 107 -9.90 -20.39 21.76
CA SER A 107 -9.42 -20.12 23.12
C SER A 107 -10.34 -19.19 23.91
N ILE A 108 -10.98 -18.19 23.27
CA ILE A 108 -12.03 -17.38 23.92
C ILE A 108 -13.15 -18.31 24.39
N VAL A 109 -13.63 -19.18 23.50
CA VAL A 109 -14.77 -20.04 23.77
C VAL A 109 -14.44 -21.06 24.88
N SER A 110 -13.20 -21.59 24.89
CA SER A 110 -12.66 -22.44 25.97
C SER A 110 -12.51 -21.69 27.31
N VAL A 111 -11.99 -20.47 27.32
CA VAL A 111 -11.76 -19.68 28.56
C VAL A 111 -13.08 -19.19 29.18
N VAL A 112 -14.06 -18.83 28.36
CA VAL A 112 -15.35 -18.31 28.81
C VAL A 112 -16.27 -19.43 29.33
N ASN A 113 -15.95 -20.71 29.08
CA ASN A 113 -16.75 -21.88 29.48
C ASN A 113 -18.23 -21.74 29.09
N PHE A 114 -18.50 -21.44 27.82
CA PHE A 114 -19.87 -21.30 27.34
C PHE A 114 -20.69 -22.57 27.61
N THR A 115 -21.91 -22.38 28.11
CA THR A 115 -22.88 -23.47 28.25
C THR A 115 -23.38 -23.92 26.87
N GLU A 116 -23.83 -25.16 26.77
CA GLU A 116 -24.41 -25.71 25.54
C GLU A 116 -25.55 -24.82 25.00
N GLU A 117 -26.39 -24.29 25.89
CA GLU A 117 -27.45 -23.33 25.58
C GLU A 117 -26.93 -22.05 24.89
N THR A 118 -25.78 -21.53 25.32
CA THR A 118 -25.17 -20.35 24.72
C THR A 118 -24.71 -20.63 23.29
N ILE A 119 -24.18 -21.84 23.03
CA ILE A 119 -23.74 -22.27 21.70
C ILE A 119 -24.92 -22.38 20.75
N TRP A 120 -26.01 -23.03 21.19
CA TRP A 120 -27.23 -23.14 20.39
C TRP A 120 -27.86 -21.77 20.11
N THR A 121 -27.78 -20.86 21.08
CA THR A 121 -28.20 -19.47 20.88
C THR A 121 -27.36 -18.82 19.78
N VAL A 122 -26.03 -18.87 19.88
CA VAL A 122 -25.11 -18.31 18.88
C VAL A 122 -25.32 -18.95 17.50
N ALA A 123 -25.49 -20.27 17.43
CA ALA A 123 -25.77 -20.98 16.19
C ALA A 123 -27.11 -20.56 15.56
N GLY A 124 -28.14 -20.34 16.38
CA GLY A 124 -29.42 -19.76 15.95
C GLY A 124 -29.24 -18.36 15.36
N LEU A 125 -28.41 -17.51 15.98
CA LEU A 125 -28.07 -16.18 15.45
C LEU A 125 -27.39 -16.28 14.08
N VAL A 126 -26.47 -17.23 13.91
CA VAL A 126 -25.78 -17.43 12.62
C VAL A 126 -26.76 -17.87 11.54
N ASN A 127 -27.69 -18.77 11.85
CA ASN A 127 -28.73 -19.20 10.91
C ASN A 127 -29.71 -18.08 10.55
N ASP A 128 -30.07 -17.20 11.50
CA ASP A 128 -30.90 -16.02 11.21
C ASP A 128 -30.20 -15.05 10.23
N LEU A 129 -28.87 -14.94 10.31
CA LEU A 129 -28.07 -14.07 9.44
C LEU A 129 -27.74 -14.72 8.08
N PHE A 130 -27.52 -16.03 8.09
CA PHE A 130 -27.15 -16.83 6.92
C PHE A 130 -28.09 -18.03 6.84
N PRO A 131 -29.32 -17.87 6.31
CA PRO A 131 -30.32 -18.95 6.26
C PRO A 131 -29.89 -20.17 5.44
N ALA A 132 -28.83 -20.03 4.64
CA ALA A 132 -28.22 -21.13 3.89
C ALA A 132 -27.27 -22.01 4.72
N MET A 133 -26.94 -21.61 5.95
CA MET A 133 -26.03 -22.30 6.86
C MET A 133 -26.82 -22.95 8.00
N ASP A 134 -26.81 -24.27 8.07
CA ASP A 134 -27.53 -25.02 9.11
C ASP A 134 -26.95 -24.73 10.50
N ALA A 135 -27.81 -24.29 11.42
CA ALA A 135 -27.46 -24.04 12.81
C ALA A 135 -26.80 -25.25 13.48
N ALA A 136 -27.19 -26.48 13.13
CA ALA A 136 -26.59 -27.69 13.69
C ALA A 136 -25.10 -27.84 13.31
N ILE A 137 -24.74 -27.51 12.06
CA ILE A 137 -23.35 -27.56 11.60
C ILE A 137 -22.51 -26.51 12.34
N VAL A 138 -23.06 -25.32 12.55
CA VAL A 138 -22.40 -24.24 13.29
C VAL A 138 -22.21 -24.64 14.75
N ALA A 139 -23.25 -25.17 15.40
CA ALA A 139 -23.21 -25.62 16.78
C ALA A 139 -22.18 -26.74 16.99
N ASP A 140 -22.15 -27.74 16.11
CA ASP A 140 -21.20 -28.85 16.19
C ASP A 140 -19.73 -28.39 16.01
N THR A 141 -19.52 -27.44 15.10
CA THR A 141 -18.21 -26.79 14.92
C THR A 141 -17.78 -26.07 16.21
N LEU A 142 -18.69 -25.29 16.82
CA LEU A 142 -18.43 -24.56 18.06
C LEU A 142 -18.19 -25.50 19.25
N LEU A 143 -18.93 -26.60 19.36
CA LEU A 143 -18.73 -27.64 20.38
C LEU A 143 -17.36 -28.32 20.23
N THR A 144 -16.93 -28.57 19.00
CA THR A 144 -15.59 -29.10 18.71
C THR A 144 -14.49 -28.12 19.15
N LEU A 145 -14.71 -26.82 18.92
CA LEU A 145 -13.79 -25.75 19.34
C LEU A 145 -13.67 -25.64 20.87
N ILE A 146 -14.74 -25.86 21.64
CA ILE A 146 -14.73 -25.82 23.12
C ILE A 146 -13.94 -26.97 23.72
N ASN A 147 -14.07 -28.14 23.13
CA ASN A 147 -13.33 -29.33 23.58
C ASN A 147 -11.84 -29.27 23.21
N THR A 148 -11.42 -28.26 22.46
CA THR A 148 -10.01 -28.03 22.13
C THR A 148 -9.32 -27.25 23.25
N PRO A 149 -8.23 -27.77 23.84
CA PRO A 149 -7.48 -27.03 24.86
C PRO A 149 -6.76 -25.83 24.22
N GLY A 150 -7.26 -24.62 24.49
CA GLY A 150 -6.63 -23.36 24.07
C GLY A 150 -6.10 -22.55 25.26
N GLY A 151 -6.93 -22.34 26.28
CA GLY A 151 -6.57 -21.55 27.45
C GLY A 151 -6.10 -20.12 27.12
N VAL A 152 -5.65 -19.41 28.15
CA VAL A 152 -5.25 -17.98 28.03
C VAL A 152 -3.98 -17.82 27.16
N THR A 153 -3.10 -18.83 27.15
CA THR A 153 -1.86 -18.80 26.36
C THR A 153 -2.13 -18.85 24.87
N ALA A 154 -2.96 -19.79 24.40
CA ALA A 154 -3.30 -19.86 22.98
C ALA A 154 -4.18 -18.68 22.54
N LEU A 155 -5.02 -18.14 23.43
CA LEU A 155 -5.73 -16.88 23.17
C LEU A 155 -4.75 -15.75 22.85
N THR A 156 -3.78 -15.55 23.74
CA THR A 156 -2.82 -14.44 23.62
C THR A 156 -1.95 -14.60 22.38
N LEU A 157 -1.41 -15.80 22.14
CA LEU A 157 -0.58 -16.09 20.96
C LEU A 157 -1.38 -16.00 19.66
N GLY A 158 -2.62 -16.50 19.66
CA GLY A 158 -3.53 -16.40 18.52
C GLY A 158 -3.84 -14.94 18.17
N LEU A 159 -4.16 -14.13 19.17
CA LEU A 159 -4.46 -12.70 19.00
C LEU A 159 -3.25 -11.94 18.44
N ILE A 160 -2.08 -12.12 19.06
CA ILE A 160 -0.84 -11.47 18.63
C ILE A 160 -0.45 -11.91 17.22
N GLY A 161 -0.50 -13.21 16.93
CA GLY A 161 -0.14 -13.76 15.62
C GLY A 161 -1.08 -13.30 14.51
N SER A 162 -2.38 -13.25 14.81
CA SER A 162 -3.39 -12.74 13.88
C SER A 162 -3.19 -11.26 13.62
N LEU A 163 -3.09 -10.45 14.69
CA LEU A 163 -2.93 -9.00 14.55
C LEU A 163 -1.61 -8.62 13.85
N TYR A 164 -0.52 -9.34 14.13
CA TYR A 164 0.75 -9.17 13.42
C TYR A 164 0.60 -9.46 11.92
N SER A 165 -0.10 -10.55 11.56
CA SER A 165 -0.33 -10.92 10.16
C SER A 165 -1.24 -9.91 9.45
N ALA A 166 -2.35 -9.52 10.07
CA ALA A 166 -3.24 -8.47 9.57
C ALA A 166 -2.49 -7.15 9.34
N SER A 167 -1.60 -6.77 10.25
CA SER A 167 -0.82 -5.53 10.10
C SER A 167 0.14 -5.56 8.90
N ASN A 168 0.55 -6.75 8.44
CA ASN A 168 1.37 -6.89 7.25
C ASN A 168 0.56 -6.68 5.95
N VAL A 169 -0.75 -6.93 5.98
CA VAL A 169 -1.67 -6.60 4.87
C VAL A 169 -1.69 -5.09 4.65
N VAL A 170 -1.92 -4.32 5.72
CA VAL A 170 -1.95 -2.85 5.67
C VAL A 170 -0.57 -2.29 5.29
N ALA A 171 0.51 -2.86 5.81
CA ALA A 171 1.87 -2.48 5.42
C ALA A 171 2.13 -2.71 3.92
N ALA A 172 1.66 -3.84 3.36
CA ALA A 172 1.79 -4.13 1.94
C ALA A 172 0.97 -3.17 1.08
N PHE A 173 -0.23 -2.80 1.54
CA PHE A 173 -1.06 -1.78 0.90
C PHE A 173 -0.37 -0.41 0.85
N HIS A 174 0.22 0.06 1.96
CA HIS A 174 1.00 1.30 1.99
C HIS A 174 2.16 1.28 0.99
N ARG A 175 2.91 0.17 0.92
CA ARG A 175 3.99 0.02 -0.08
C ARG A 175 3.45 0.10 -1.52
N ALA A 176 2.29 -0.48 -1.81
CA ALA A 176 1.64 -0.34 -3.11
C ALA A 176 1.23 1.10 -3.40
N MET A 177 0.57 1.78 -2.45
CA MET A 177 0.15 3.18 -2.63
C MET A 177 1.35 4.10 -2.87
N ASN A 178 2.39 3.97 -2.05
CA ASN A 178 3.63 4.72 -2.22
C ASN A 178 4.27 4.46 -3.61
N ARG A 179 4.23 3.22 -4.12
CA ARG A 179 4.71 2.89 -5.47
C ARG A 179 3.85 3.49 -6.58
N ILE A 180 2.53 3.56 -6.40
CA ILE A 180 1.61 4.15 -7.38
C ILE A 180 1.80 5.67 -7.45
N TYR A 181 1.93 6.32 -6.29
CA TYR A 181 2.15 7.77 -6.18
C TYR A 181 3.60 8.19 -6.39
N ASP A 182 4.52 7.25 -6.58
CA ASP A 182 5.98 7.48 -6.70
C ASP A 182 6.55 8.25 -5.50
N THR A 183 5.94 8.05 -4.33
CA THR A 183 6.32 8.69 -3.06
C THR A 183 7.33 7.80 -2.35
N ARG A 184 8.49 8.38 -2.01
CA ARG A 184 9.48 7.70 -1.16
C ARG A 184 9.10 7.90 0.32
N GLU A 185 8.97 6.78 1.03
CA GLU A 185 8.75 6.81 2.48
C GLU A 185 10.01 7.37 3.16
N GLY A 186 9.89 8.56 3.77
CA GLY A 186 11.00 9.22 4.47
C GLY A 186 11.05 8.94 5.97
N ARG A 187 10.04 8.24 6.51
CA ARG A 187 9.88 8.01 7.95
C ARG A 187 10.76 6.82 8.40
N PRO A 188 11.31 6.87 9.63
CA PRO A 188 12.04 5.74 10.17
C PRO A 188 11.12 4.51 10.29
N PHE A 189 11.67 3.33 10.01
CA PHE A 189 10.94 2.06 9.93
C PHE A 189 10.05 1.78 11.16
N ILE A 190 10.56 2.07 12.35
CA ILE A 190 9.84 1.86 13.62
C ILE A 190 8.57 2.71 13.68
N TYR A 191 8.66 3.98 13.27
CA TYR A 191 7.53 4.90 13.32
C TYR A 191 6.47 4.56 12.28
N PHE A 192 6.89 4.18 11.07
CA PHE A 192 5.99 3.63 10.05
C PHE A 192 5.25 2.39 10.56
N ARG A 193 5.99 1.45 11.17
CA ARG A 193 5.42 0.19 11.66
C ARG A 193 4.41 0.40 12.78
N PHE A 194 4.68 1.34 13.69
CA PHE A 194 3.77 1.70 14.77
C PHE A 194 2.45 2.27 14.24
N ILE A 195 2.51 3.16 13.26
CA ILE A 195 1.31 3.78 12.68
C ILE A 195 0.47 2.75 11.93
N VAL A 196 1.11 1.93 11.10
CA VAL A 196 0.42 0.84 10.39
C VAL A 196 -0.24 -0.12 11.37
N PHE A 197 0.42 -0.44 12.49
CA PHE A 197 -0.17 -1.29 13.52
C PHE A 197 -1.39 -0.64 14.17
N LEU A 198 -1.31 0.64 14.55
CA LEU A 198 -2.43 1.37 15.13
C LEU A 198 -3.61 1.46 14.16
N GLU A 199 -3.35 1.78 12.89
CA GLU A 199 -4.34 1.80 11.83
C GLU A 199 -5.01 0.43 11.67
N THR A 200 -4.22 -0.65 11.67
CA THR A 200 -4.75 -2.02 11.62
C THR A 200 -5.71 -2.30 12.78
N VAL A 201 -5.35 -1.90 14.01
CA VAL A 201 -6.23 -2.06 15.17
C VAL A 201 -7.52 -1.26 15.00
N VAL A 202 -7.43 -0.01 14.53
CA VAL A 202 -8.61 0.83 14.27
C VAL A 202 -9.50 0.21 13.21
N LEU A 203 -8.94 -0.27 12.09
CA LEU A 203 -9.67 -0.94 11.02
C LEU A 203 -10.39 -2.19 11.55
N ILE A 204 -9.73 -3.01 12.38
CA ILE A 204 -10.32 -4.22 12.97
C ILE A 204 -11.45 -3.84 13.92
N VAL A 205 -11.23 -2.91 14.85
CA VAL A 205 -12.25 -2.49 15.83
C VAL A 205 -13.45 -1.87 15.12
N ALA A 206 -13.23 -1.01 14.13
CA ALA A 206 -14.29 -0.41 13.34
C ALA A 206 -15.07 -1.45 12.53
N SER A 207 -14.38 -2.43 11.93
CA SER A 207 -15.02 -3.53 11.19
C SER A 207 -15.87 -4.42 12.11
N LEU A 208 -15.37 -4.75 13.31
CA LEU A 208 -16.11 -5.48 14.32
C LEU A 208 -17.32 -4.68 14.83
N ALA A 209 -17.17 -3.38 15.05
CA ALA A 209 -18.28 -2.51 15.45
C ALA A 209 -19.35 -2.44 14.36
N LEU A 210 -18.97 -2.30 13.09
CA LEU A 210 -19.89 -2.35 11.95
C LEU A 210 -20.62 -3.69 11.89
N LEU A 211 -19.90 -4.80 12.04
CA LEU A 211 -20.50 -6.14 12.07
C LEU A 211 -21.54 -6.24 13.18
N VAL A 212 -21.20 -5.84 14.42
CA VAL A 212 -22.13 -5.83 15.55
C VAL A 212 -23.35 -4.95 15.26
N LEU A 213 -23.16 -3.73 14.73
CA LEU A 213 -24.27 -2.83 14.41
C LEU A 213 -25.23 -3.38 13.35
N ILE A 214 -24.68 -4.08 12.36
CA ILE A 214 -25.47 -4.74 11.32
C ILE A 214 -26.23 -5.93 11.90
N ILE A 215 -25.56 -6.76 12.72
CA ILE A 215 -26.16 -7.94 13.37
C ILE A 215 -27.27 -7.52 14.33
N LEU A 216 -27.06 -6.49 15.15
CA LEU A 216 -28.06 -5.97 16.09
C LEU A 216 -29.19 -5.20 15.39
N GLY A 217 -29.48 -5.47 14.11
CA GLY A 217 -30.57 -4.86 13.35
C GLY A 217 -31.72 -5.83 13.07
N GLY A 218 -32.93 -5.30 12.82
CA GLY A 218 -34.04 -6.08 12.28
C GLY A 218 -34.67 -7.04 13.31
N ASP A 219 -35.01 -8.26 12.90
CA ASP A 219 -35.73 -9.22 13.75
C ASP A 219 -34.92 -9.66 14.97
N LEU A 220 -33.59 -9.73 14.84
CA LEU A 220 -32.72 -10.05 15.95
C LEU A 220 -32.78 -8.99 17.06
N SER A 221 -32.84 -7.71 16.70
CA SER A 221 -32.99 -6.62 17.68
C SER A 221 -34.31 -6.69 18.45
N ARG A 222 -35.37 -7.23 17.84
CA ARG A 222 -36.67 -7.44 18.49
C ARG A 222 -36.62 -8.60 19.48
N ARG A 223 -36.06 -9.74 19.07
CA ARG A 223 -35.87 -10.92 19.95
C ARG A 223 -35.02 -10.58 21.16
N LEU A 224 -33.89 -9.90 20.95
CA LEU A 224 -33.02 -9.44 22.05
C LEU A 224 -33.73 -8.39 22.91
N GLY A 225 -34.52 -7.50 22.31
CA GLY A 225 -35.31 -6.53 23.03
C GLY A 225 -36.33 -7.18 23.97
N GLU A 226 -37.05 -8.19 23.50
CA GLU A 226 -38.02 -8.95 24.31
C GLU A 226 -37.35 -9.72 25.44
N LEU A 227 -36.21 -10.37 25.17
CA LEU A 227 -35.42 -11.09 26.19
C LEU A 227 -34.86 -10.16 27.29
N LEU A 228 -34.47 -8.94 26.92
CA LEU A 228 -33.92 -7.94 27.83
C LEU A 228 -34.99 -7.03 28.46
N GLY A 229 -36.28 -7.23 28.13
CA GLY A 229 -37.39 -6.40 28.62
C GLY A 229 -37.39 -4.97 28.05
N LEU A 230 -36.75 -4.74 26.92
CA LEU A 230 -36.75 -3.45 26.23
C LEU A 230 -38.11 -3.19 25.55
N THR A 231 -38.56 -1.93 25.60
CA THR A 231 -39.80 -1.53 24.94
C THR A 231 -39.66 -1.56 23.42
N GLN A 232 -40.77 -1.77 22.70
CA GLN A 232 -40.79 -1.71 21.24
C GLN A 232 -40.30 -0.35 20.71
N GLU A 233 -40.54 0.74 21.45
CA GLU A 233 -40.03 2.07 21.10
C GLU A 233 -38.51 2.15 21.16
N SER A 234 -37.87 1.53 22.17
CA SER A 234 -36.40 1.48 22.27
C SER A 234 -35.78 0.70 21.12
N VAL A 235 -36.38 -0.43 20.73
CA VAL A 235 -35.93 -1.25 19.59
C VAL A 235 -36.14 -0.51 18.26
N ALA A 236 -37.23 0.22 18.11
CA ALA A 236 -37.49 1.05 16.93
C ALA A 236 -36.49 2.20 16.84
N ALA A 237 -36.24 2.92 17.95
CA ALA A 237 -35.25 3.99 18.02
C ALA A 237 -33.85 3.49 17.67
N TRP A 238 -33.44 2.33 18.20
CA TRP A 238 -32.18 1.68 17.85
C TRP A 238 -32.07 1.36 16.35
N ASN A 239 -33.13 0.80 15.76
CA ASN A 239 -33.16 0.48 14.33
C ASN A 239 -33.07 1.71 13.41
N ILE A 240 -33.40 2.90 13.91
CA ILE A 240 -33.19 4.16 13.21
C ILE A 240 -31.78 4.69 13.48
N LEU A 241 -31.33 4.71 14.74
CA LEU A 241 -30.05 5.25 15.19
C LEU A 241 -28.83 4.45 14.69
N LYS A 242 -28.99 3.17 14.37
CA LYS A 242 -27.92 2.34 13.82
C LYS A 242 -27.36 2.89 12.50
N TRP A 243 -28.21 3.44 11.63
CA TRP A 243 -27.81 3.94 10.31
C TRP A 243 -26.86 5.14 10.38
N PRO A 244 -27.16 6.21 11.15
CA PRO A 244 -26.21 7.29 11.34
C PRO A 244 -24.96 6.82 12.10
N LEU A 245 -25.06 5.86 13.03
CA LEU A 245 -23.89 5.34 13.72
C LEU A 245 -22.95 4.57 12.76
N ILE A 246 -23.51 3.74 11.87
CA ILE A 246 -22.77 3.09 10.77
C ILE A 246 -22.08 4.15 9.90
N LEU A 247 -22.79 5.23 9.55
CA LEU A 247 -22.23 6.33 8.77
C LEU A 247 -21.05 7.00 9.50
N VAL A 248 -21.17 7.27 10.81
CA VAL A 248 -20.07 7.83 11.61
C VAL A 248 -18.86 6.91 11.62
N VAL A 249 -19.05 5.60 11.82
CA VAL A 249 -17.96 4.63 11.80
C VAL A 249 -17.29 4.60 10.43
N LEU A 250 -18.07 4.64 9.34
CA LEU A 250 -17.53 4.72 7.97
C LEU A 250 -16.78 6.03 7.72
N ILE A 251 -17.27 7.17 8.21
CA ILE A 251 -16.57 8.46 8.10
C ILE A 251 -15.23 8.40 8.82
N VAL A 252 -15.20 7.85 10.04
CA VAL A 252 -13.94 7.66 10.79
C VAL A 252 -13.00 6.76 10.00
N LEU A 253 -13.50 5.65 9.43
CA LEU A 253 -12.71 4.72 8.63
C LEU A 253 -12.08 5.40 7.41
N VAL A 254 -12.87 6.15 6.65
CA VAL A 254 -12.42 6.86 5.44
C VAL A 254 -11.51 8.03 5.79
N SER A 255 -11.74 8.70 6.92
CA SER A 255 -10.93 9.83 7.35
C SER A 255 -9.49 9.46 7.71
N GLN A 256 -9.22 8.18 8.01
CA GLN A 256 -7.85 7.69 8.27
C GLN A 256 -7.14 7.18 7.00
N ALA A 257 -7.87 7.01 5.89
CA ALA A 257 -7.36 6.52 4.61
C ALA A 257 -6.91 7.66 3.68
#